data_AF-A0A6I4TV46-F1
#
_entry.id   AF-A0A6I4TV46-F1
#
_cell.length_a   1.000
_cell.length_b   1.000
_cell.length_c   1.000
_cell.angle_alpha   90.00
_cell.angle_beta   90.00
_cell.angle_gamma   90.00
#
_symmetry.space_group_name_H-M   'P 1'
#
loop_
_entity.id
_entity.type
_entity.pdbx_description
1 polymer ?
#
loop_
_entity_poly.entity_id
_entity_poly.type
_entity_poly.pdbx_seq_one_letter_code
_entity_poly.pdbx_strand_id
1 'polypeptide(L)'
;MKRGLFLGMAGMAMALMATTGAQAQFGGLGRVLGSVAKEVGVPNFLSGPQPVSTSIKDATFADPSRDGFDAGTAQALTSLNRNDKGGFVLAPGHYTMLAQSYCLHAGTHGPSGGDGYLYAPVKGSAEDAVIAILQNSNAHPEIAQRDIQQLLWAIVARAKFEDLDNRLKLVAGQLLTTRQLASLNRNALSILTSSELSSVTGGLPGPLRTIVEAESQLRGMLSSGSSSYEDMERVAVLAGVAPMGAGSVDVPASRWSRHPDGYWVRYRPNGYTNTHVDIFVEANSSAVGKVYDPGKAIAVPGNTSRQRLAQSGRVYTG
;
A
#
# COMPACT_ATOMS: atom_id res chain seq x y z
N MET A 1 -69.82 32.29 12.26
CA MET A 1 -70.51 31.22 11.52
C MET A 1 -70.14 31.32 10.05
N LYS A 2 -69.89 30.16 9.42
CA LYS A 2 -69.82 29.86 7.99
C LYS A 2 -68.54 30.23 7.20
N ARG A 3 -67.99 29.14 6.65
CA ARG A 3 -66.88 28.97 5.71
C ARG A 3 -67.24 29.47 4.31
N GLY A 4 -66.22 29.79 3.51
CA GLY A 4 -66.30 29.86 2.05
C GLY A 4 -64.90 29.72 1.44
N LEU A 5 -64.72 28.66 0.67
CA LEU A 5 -63.50 28.22 -0.04
C LEU A 5 -63.57 28.70 -1.52
N PHE A 6 -62.51 28.45 -2.29
CA PHE A 6 -62.32 28.60 -3.76
C PHE A 6 -61.84 29.97 -4.25
N LEU A 7 -61.05 30.14 -5.32
CA LEU A 7 -60.07 29.37 -6.12
C LEU A 7 -59.69 30.31 -7.30
N GLY A 8 -58.45 30.27 -7.80
CA GLY A 8 -58.08 30.81 -9.13
C GLY A 8 -57.67 32.30 -9.16
N MET A 9 -56.82 32.79 -10.07
CA MET A 9 -55.97 32.22 -11.14
C MET A 9 -55.18 33.41 -11.75
N ALA A 10 -54.07 33.11 -12.46
CA ALA A 10 -53.26 33.98 -13.34
C ALA A 10 -52.30 34.99 -12.64
N GLY A 11 -50.97 34.92 -12.75
CA GLY A 11 -50.11 34.31 -13.77
C GLY A 11 -49.83 35.31 -14.90
N MET A 12 -48.64 35.94 -14.87
CA MET A 12 -47.72 36.21 -16.00
C MET A 12 -46.76 37.38 -15.69
N ALA A 13 -45.49 37.08 -15.43
CA ALA A 13 -44.36 37.94 -15.80
C ALA A 13 -43.12 37.07 -16.00
N MET A 14 -42.56 37.19 -17.19
CA MET A 14 -41.58 36.32 -17.83
C MET A 14 -40.14 36.66 -17.41
N ALA A 15 -39.38 35.59 -17.17
CA ALA A 15 -37.95 35.37 -17.41
C ALA A 15 -36.97 36.55 -17.57
N LEU A 16 -35.94 36.54 -16.72
CA LEU A 16 -34.56 36.81 -17.13
C LEU A 16 -33.68 35.67 -16.60
N MET A 17 -33.16 34.88 -17.53
CA MET A 17 -32.18 33.83 -17.24
C MET A 17 -30.84 34.46 -16.85
N ALA A 18 -30.27 34.03 -15.73
CA ALA A 18 -28.84 34.08 -15.49
C ALA A 18 -28.40 32.69 -15.04
N THR A 19 -27.91 31.90 -16.00
CA THR A 19 -27.18 30.68 -15.76
C THR A 19 -25.85 31.03 -15.07
N THR A 20 -25.76 30.86 -13.75
CA THR A 20 -24.47 30.84 -13.09
C THR A 20 -23.82 29.49 -13.38
N GLY A 21 -22.90 29.47 -14.34
CA GLY A 21 -21.97 28.37 -14.50
C GLY A 21 -21.11 28.28 -13.25
N ALA A 22 -21.27 27.19 -12.49
CA ALA A 22 -20.31 26.79 -11.48
C ALA A 22 -19.03 26.29 -12.19
N GLN A 23 -18.22 27.22 -12.68
CA GLN A 23 -16.86 26.96 -13.13
C GLN A 23 -15.97 26.82 -11.90
N ALA A 24 -15.73 25.56 -11.53
CA ALA A 24 -14.50 25.02 -10.96
C ALA A 24 -13.58 26.01 -10.21
N GLN A 25 -13.76 26.09 -8.89
CA GLN A 25 -12.85 26.74 -7.93
C GLN A 25 -11.50 26.03 -7.76
N PHE A 26 -11.16 25.04 -8.61
CA PHE A 26 -9.94 24.24 -8.49
C PHE A 26 -8.78 24.70 -9.39
N GLY A 27 -8.93 25.76 -10.18
CA GLY A 27 -7.83 26.34 -10.95
C GLY A 27 -6.74 27.02 -10.10
N GLY A 28 -7.05 27.34 -8.83
CA GLY A 28 -6.14 28.03 -7.91
C GLY A 28 -5.23 27.09 -7.12
N LEU A 29 -5.70 25.92 -6.69
CA LEU A 29 -4.93 25.06 -5.77
C LEU A 29 -3.70 24.42 -6.42
N GLY A 30 -3.78 24.02 -7.69
CA GLY A 30 -2.61 23.51 -8.43
C GLY A 30 -1.57 24.61 -8.68
N ARG A 31 -2.02 25.87 -8.83
CA ARG A 31 -1.15 27.03 -9.02
C ARG A 31 -0.53 27.51 -7.71
N VAL A 32 -1.25 27.40 -6.59
CA VAL A 32 -0.76 27.72 -5.23
C VAL A 32 0.20 26.66 -4.71
N LEU A 33 -0.06 25.37 -4.93
CA LEU A 33 0.92 24.31 -4.62
C LEU A 33 2.18 24.43 -5.50
N GLY A 34 1.99 24.77 -6.78
CA GLY A 34 3.09 25.03 -7.71
C GLY A 34 3.88 26.30 -7.41
N SER A 35 3.25 27.34 -6.87
CA SER A 35 3.92 28.60 -6.50
C SER A 35 4.61 28.52 -5.14
N VAL A 36 4.00 27.88 -4.15
CA VAL A 36 4.62 27.67 -2.82
C VAL A 36 5.86 26.77 -2.92
N ALA A 37 5.84 25.75 -3.80
CA ALA A 37 7.02 24.95 -4.12
C ALA A 37 8.12 25.70 -4.89
N LYS A 38 7.80 26.86 -5.46
CA LYS A 38 8.72 27.72 -6.22
C LYS A 38 9.27 28.88 -5.38
N GLU A 39 8.53 29.30 -4.35
CA GLU A 39 8.85 30.43 -3.46
C GLU A 39 9.60 29.98 -2.20
N VAL A 40 9.31 28.77 -1.70
CA VAL A 40 10.18 28.09 -0.75
C VAL A 40 11.12 27.24 -1.59
N GLY A 41 12.38 27.66 -1.71
CA GLY A 41 13.44 26.87 -2.34
C GLY A 41 13.74 25.61 -1.51
N VAL A 42 12.75 24.72 -1.36
CA VAL A 42 12.93 23.35 -0.88
C VAL A 42 13.70 22.68 -2.01
N PRO A 43 15.02 22.48 -1.87
CA PRO A 43 15.73 21.73 -2.88
C PRO A 43 15.08 20.35 -2.88
N ASN A 44 15.07 19.71 -4.04
CA ASN A 44 14.53 18.38 -4.23
C ASN A 44 15.41 17.40 -3.43
N PHE A 45 15.39 17.40 -2.10
CA PHE A 45 16.35 16.70 -1.22
C PHE A 45 15.93 15.26 -0.93
N LEU A 46 14.67 14.95 -1.18
CA LEU A 46 14.12 13.60 -1.22
C LEU A 46 14.29 12.95 -2.61
N SER A 47 15.16 13.50 -3.47
CA SER A 47 15.34 13.17 -4.90
C SER A 47 16.07 11.86 -5.18
N GLY A 48 15.75 10.81 -4.43
CA GLY A 48 16.00 9.43 -4.86
C GLY A 48 14.66 8.74 -5.12
N PRO A 49 14.52 7.96 -6.20
CA PRO A 49 13.28 7.23 -6.47
C PRO A 49 12.87 6.39 -5.25
N GLN A 50 11.62 6.54 -4.80
CA GLN A 50 11.11 5.83 -3.64
C GLN A 50 11.27 4.31 -3.80
N PRO A 51 11.79 3.58 -2.79
CA PRO A 51 11.98 2.13 -2.86
C PRO A 51 10.68 1.42 -3.19
N VAL A 52 9.60 1.85 -2.54
CA VAL A 52 8.22 1.44 -2.82
C VAL A 52 7.38 2.69 -3.04
N SER A 53 7.01 2.93 -4.31
CA SER A 53 6.24 4.10 -4.74
C SER A 53 4.76 3.81 -4.99
N THR A 54 4.33 2.55 -4.93
CA THR A 54 2.92 2.16 -5.12
C THR A 54 1.99 2.95 -4.20
N SER A 55 0.90 3.45 -4.74
CA SER A 55 -0.04 4.34 -4.06
C SER A 55 -1.48 4.04 -4.48
N ILE A 56 -2.44 4.72 -3.85
CA ILE A 56 -3.87 4.56 -4.18
C ILE A 56 -4.18 4.94 -5.63
N LYS A 57 -3.37 5.80 -6.25
CA LYS A 57 -3.49 6.17 -7.67
C LYS A 57 -3.15 5.02 -8.61
N ASP A 58 -2.38 4.05 -8.13
CA ASP A 58 -1.99 2.85 -8.88
C ASP A 58 -3.05 1.74 -8.76
N ALA A 59 -4.01 1.88 -7.86
CA ALA A 59 -5.07 0.92 -7.60
C ALA A 59 -6.28 1.12 -8.54
N THR A 60 -6.02 1.09 -9.85
CA THR A 60 -7.00 1.45 -10.89
C THR A 60 -7.99 0.35 -11.24
N PHE A 61 -7.91 -0.81 -10.57
CA PHE A 61 -8.67 -2.02 -10.90
C PHE A 61 -9.85 -2.30 -9.95
N ALA A 62 -10.11 -1.39 -9.01
CA ALA A 62 -11.24 -1.52 -8.11
C ALA A 62 -12.57 -1.45 -8.86
N ASP A 63 -13.50 -2.35 -8.53
CA ASP A 63 -14.82 -2.41 -9.18
C ASP A 63 -15.96 -2.29 -8.17
N PRO A 64 -16.58 -1.10 -8.03
CA PRO A 64 -17.75 -0.91 -7.17
C PRO A 64 -18.96 -1.76 -7.56
N SER A 65 -19.08 -2.19 -8.83
CA SER A 65 -20.24 -2.99 -9.27
C SER A 65 -20.23 -4.42 -8.68
N ARG A 66 -19.10 -4.85 -8.13
CA ARG A 66 -18.94 -6.12 -7.41
C ARG A 66 -19.01 -5.96 -5.89
N ASP A 67 -19.38 -4.79 -5.39
CA ASP A 67 -19.69 -4.65 -3.96
C ASP A 67 -20.91 -5.50 -3.60
N GLY A 68 -20.81 -6.27 -2.51
CA GLY A 68 -21.85 -7.25 -2.13
C GLY A 68 -21.89 -8.52 -2.98
N PHE A 69 -20.99 -8.69 -3.96
CA PHE A 69 -20.89 -9.92 -4.74
C PHE A 69 -20.52 -11.12 -3.86
N ASP A 70 -21.36 -12.16 -3.93
CA ASP A 70 -21.11 -13.47 -3.33
C ASP A 70 -20.43 -14.39 -4.36
N ALA A 71 -19.18 -14.75 -4.08
CA ALA A 71 -18.39 -15.67 -4.91
C ALA A 71 -18.70 -17.16 -4.63
N GLY A 72 -19.64 -17.44 -3.73
CA GLY A 72 -20.01 -18.78 -3.31
C GLY A 72 -19.01 -19.39 -2.32
N THR A 73 -19.06 -20.71 -2.17
CA THR A 73 -18.23 -21.43 -1.19
C THR A 73 -16.74 -21.32 -1.56
N ALA A 74 -15.94 -20.81 -0.62
CA ALA A 74 -14.50 -20.69 -0.79
C ALA A 74 -13.79 -22.02 -0.54
N GLN A 75 -12.83 -22.34 -1.41
CA GLN A 75 -11.83 -23.39 -1.21
C GLN A 75 -10.55 -22.78 -0.64
N ALA A 76 -9.69 -23.60 -0.03
CA ALA A 76 -8.38 -23.10 0.41
C ALA A 76 -7.52 -22.77 -0.82
N LEU A 77 -6.93 -21.58 -0.90
CA LEU A 77 -6.02 -21.22 -2.01
C LEU A 77 -4.84 -22.19 -2.11
N THR A 78 -4.43 -22.77 -0.97
CA THR A 78 -3.39 -23.79 -0.88
C THR A 78 -3.75 -25.14 -1.50
N SER A 79 -5.01 -25.36 -1.91
CA SER A 79 -5.38 -26.54 -2.69
C SER A 79 -4.97 -26.44 -4.17
N LEU A 80 -4.60 -25.25 -4.64
CA LEU A 80 -4.09 -25.04 -5.99
C LEU A 80 -2.62 -25.48 -6.10
N ASN A 81 -2.25 -25.93 -7.30
CA ASN A 81 -0.85 -26.20 -7.62
C ASN A 81 -0.02 -24.92 -7.47
N ARG A 82 1.23 -25.05 -7.01
CA ARG A 82 2.17 -23.93 -6.93
C ARG A 82 3.20 -23.98 -8.05
N ASN A 83 3.70 -22.82 -8.45
CA ASN A 83 4.91 -22.72 -9.26
C ASN A 83 6.18 -22.64 -8.39
N ASP A 84 7.34 -22.62 -9.02
CA ASP A 84 8.66 -22.60 -8.36
C ASP A 84 8.92 -21.33 -7.51
N LYS A 85 8.11 -20.28 -7.69
CA LYS A 85 8.15 -19.03 -6.90
C LYS A 85 7.14 -19.00 -5.77
N GLY A 86 6.38 -20.08 -5.58
CA GLY A 86 5.35 -20.23 -4.55
C GLY A 86 4.02 -19.54 -4.87
N GLY A 87 3.83 -19.03 -6.10
CA GLY A 87 2.55 -18.52 -6.60
C GLY A 87 1.59 -19.66 -6.96
N PHE A 88 0.30 -19.38 -7.02
CA PHE A 88 -0.77 -20.36 -7.19
C PHE A 88 -1.28 -20.39 -8.63
N VAL A 89 -1.27 -21.57 -9.26
CA VAL A 89 -1.81 -21.79 -10.60
C VAL A 89 -3.34 -21.80 -10.51
N LEU A 90 -3.96 -20.82 -11.15
CA LEU A 90 -5.38 -20.56 -11.04
C LEU A 90 -6.21 -21.57 -11.82
N ALA A 91 -7.30 -22.01 -11.20
CA ALA A 91 -8.39 -22.76 -11.81
C ALA A 91 -9.71 -22.04 -11.52
N PRO A 92 -10.82 -22.33 -12.23
CA PRO A 92 -12.12 -21.80 -11.89
C PRO A 92 -12.49 -22.05 -10.42
N GLY A 93 -13.17 -21.08 -9.79
CA GLY A 93 -13.66 -21.19 -8.42
C GLY A 93 -13.35 -19.98 -7.55
N HIS A 94 -13.81 -20.06 -6.30
CA HIS A 94 -13.53 -19.10 -5.24
C HIS A 94 -12.51 -19.71 -4.27
N TYR A 95 -11.41 -19.02 -4.05
CA TYR A 95 -10.31 -19.46 -3.21
C TYR A 95 -10.00 -18.41 -2.15
N THR A 96 -9.62 -18.84 -0.96
CA THR A 96 -9.25 -17.95 0.14
C THR A 96 -8.03 -18.44 0.90
N MET A 97 -7.23 -17.50 1.43
CA MET A 97 -6.09 -17.78 2.28
C MET A 97 -5.87 -16.66 3.28
N LEU A 98 -5.54 -17.03 4.52
CA LEU A 98 -4.95 -16.12 5.47
C LEU A 98 -3.44 -16.02 5.20
N ALA A 99 -3.04 -15.04 4.39
CA ALA A 99 -1.66 -14.85 3.98
C ALA A 99 -0.87 -14.10 5.05
N GLN A 100 0.41 -14.42 5.19
CA GLN A 100 1.35 -13.52 5.85
C GLN A 100 1.44 -12.23 5.05
N SER A 101 1.33 -11.09 5.74
CA SER A 101 1.45 -9.77 5.14
C SER A 101 2.49 -8.91 5.85
N TYR A 102 2.93 -7.86 5.15
CA TYR A 102 4.07 -7.05 5.55
C TYR A 102 3.82 -5.58 5.27
N CYS A 103 4.12 -4.74 6.26
CA CYS A 103 4.05 -3.29 6.19
C CYS A 103 5.15 -2.74 5.24
N LEU A 104 4.75 -1.90 4.28
CA LEU A 104 5.65 -1.23 3.33
C LEU A 104 5.62 0.31 3.44
N HIS A 105 5.09 0.87 4.53
CA HIS A 105 5.02 2.32 4.70
C HIS A 105 5.30 2.76 6.13
N ALA A 106 6.57 2.69 6.54
CA ALA A 106 7.00 3.09 7.88
C ALA A 106 6.51 4.51 8.26
N GLY A 107 6.14 4.68 9.53
CA GLY A 107 5.59 5.95 10.05
C GLY A 107 4.12 6.18 9.70
N THR A 108 3.35 5.13 9.39
CA THR A 108 1.90 5.23 9.14
C THR A 108 1.11 4.22 9.97
N HIS A 109 -0.21 4.42 10.06
CA HIS A 109 -1.08 3.61 10.91
C HIS A 109 -1.34 2.22 10.33
N GLY A 110 -1.41 1.20 11.19
CA GLY A 110 -1.86 -0.13 10.77
C GLY A 110 -3.28 -0.15 10.16
N PRO A 111 -3.66 -1.25 9.51
CA PRO A 111 -5.04 -1.47 9.08
C PRO A 111 -6.00 -1.45 10.29
N SER A 112 -7.22 -0.95 10.10
CA SER A 112 -8.29 -1.13 11.09
C SER A 112 -9.57 -1.63 10.42
N GLY A 113 -10.56 -2.01 11.22
CA GLY A 113 -11.85 -2.44 10.69
C GLY A 113 -12.52 -1.34 9.87
N GLY A 114 -13.07 -1.71 8.71
CA GLY A 114 -13.86 -0.83 7.85
C GLY A 114 -13.13 -0.29 6.62
N ASP A 115 -11.80 -0.26 6.60
CA ASP A 115 -11.05 0.26 5.45
C ASP A 115 -10.93 -0.78 4.32
N GLY A 116 -11.31 -0.39 3.11
CA GLY A 116 -11.07 -1.18 1.90
C GLY A 116 -9.62 -1.13 1.44
N TYR A 117 -9.10 -2.29 1.06
CA TYR A 117 -7.77 -2.45 0.48
C TYR A 117 -7.87 -2.91 -0.98
N LEU A 118 -7.23 -2.17 -1.87
CA LEU A 118 -7.30 -2.35 -3.30
C LEU A 118 -6.03 -2.97 -3.86
N TYR A 119 -6.16 -3.72 -4.94
CA TYR A 119 -5.02 -4.24 -5.68
C TYR A 119 -4.27 -3.11 -6.41
N ALA A 120 -2.96 -3.04 -6.21
CA ALA A 120 -2.04 -2.29 -7.04
C ALA A 120 -0.76 -3.11 -7.28
N PRO A 121 -0.06 -2.91 -8.42
CA PRO A 121 1.24 -3.53 -8.65
C PRO A 121 2.32 -2.96 -7.73
N VAL A 122 3.34 -3.76 -7.43
CA VAL A 122 4.57 -3.25 -6.80
C VAL A 122 5.25 -2.29 -7.78
N LYS A 123 5.64 -1.10 -7.29
CA LYS A 123 6.37 -0.08 -8.05
C LYS A 123 7.44 0.53 -7.15
N GLY A 124 8.51 1.01 -7.76
CA GLY A 124 9.57 1.76 -7.08
C GLY A 124 10.96 1.25 -7.42
N SER A 125 11.98 1.92 -6.90
CA SER A 125 13.38 1.57 -7.20
C SER A 125 13.82 0.21 -6.62
N ALA A 126 13.07 -0.33 -5.66
CA ALA A 126 13.34 -1.62 -5.03
C ALA A 126 12.31 -2.70 -5.38
N GLU A 127 11.48 -2.48 -6.41
CA GLU A 127 10.44 -3.42 -6.85
C GLU A 127 10.95 -4.86 -6.97
N ASP A 128 12.04 -5.08 -7.73
CA ASP A 128 12.63 -6.40 -7.94
C ASP A 128 13.06 -7.08 -6.63
N ALA A 129 13.66 -6.32 -5.71
CA ALA A 129 14.12 -6.86 -4.43
C ALA A 129 12.94 -7.19 -3.50
N VAL A 130 11.90 -6.36 -3.46
CA VAL A 130 10.68 -6.61 -2.68
C VAL A 130 9.99 -7.88 -3.16
N ILE A 131 9.78 -8.00 -4.48
CA ILE A 131 9.17 -9.20 -5.08
C ILE A 131 10.03 -10.44 -4.76
N ALA A 132 11.35 -10.35 -4.91
CA ALA A 132 12.25 -11.47 -4.65
C ALA A 132 12.21 -11.93 -3.19
N ILE A 133 12.21 -11.00 -2.22
CA ILE A 133 12.08 -11.34 -0.79
C ILE A 133 10.79 -12.14 -0.55
N LEU A 134 9.66 -11.64 -1.07
CA LEU A 134 8.35 -12.26 -0.84
C LEU A 134 8.25 -13.64 -1.50
N GLN A 135 8.74 -13.77 -2.75
CA GLN A 135 8.75 -15.04 -3.48
C GLN A 135 9.69 -16.06 -2.85
N ASN A 136 10.94 -15.68 -2.60
CA ASN A 136 11.95 -16.60 -2.06
C ASN A 136 11.61 -17.01 -0.63
N SER A 137 10.90 -16.18 0.14
CA SER A 137 10.42 -16.58 1.48
C SER A 137 9.52 -17.82 1.46
N ASN A 138 8.85 -18.12 0.34
CA ASN A 138 8.02 -19.32 0.22
C ASN A 138 8.85 -20.61 0.30
N ALA A 139 10.10 -20.57 -0.18
CA ALA A 139 11.05 -21.69 -0.12
C ALA A 139 11.85 -21.72 1.18
N HIS A 140 11.72 -20.70 2.02
CA HIS A 140 12.44 -20.54 3.29
C HIS A 140 11.49 -20.38 4.48
N PRO A 141 10.66 -21.40 4.79
CA PRO A 141 9.71 -21.34 5.89
C PRO A 141 10.38 -21.19 7.26
N GLU A 142 11.65 -21.56 7.40
CA GLU A 142 12.48 -21.39 8.59
C GLU A 142 12.76 -19.91 8.92
N ILE A 143 12.68 -19.01 7.92
CA ILE A 143 12.85 -17.58 8.14
C ILE A 143 11.56 -17.03 8.77
N ALA A 144 11.69 -16.44 9.96
CA ALA A 144 10.55 -15.88 10.67
C ALA A 144 9.94 -14.69 9.90
N GLN A 145 8.62 -14.53 9.98
CA GLN A 145 7.92 -13.41 9.34
C GLN A 145 8.47 -12.04 9.81
N ARG A 146 8.85 -11.93 11.09
CA ARG A 146 9.44 -10.73 11.68
C ARG A 146 10.75 -10.32 11.01
N ASP A 147 11.49 -11.26 10.45
CA ASP A 147 12.79 -11.00 9.82
C ASP A 147 12.60 -10.49 8.40
N ILE A 148 11.63 -11.08 7.70
CA ILE A 148 11.17 -10.57 6.41
C ILE A 148 10.63 -9.15 6.56
N GLN A 149 9.84 -8.88 7.60
CA GLN A 149 9.34 -7.52 7.88
C GLN A 149 10.48 -6.52 8.13
N GLN A 150 11.51 -6.91 8.90
CA GLN A 150 12.68 -6.05 9.14
C GLN A 150 13.50 -5.79 7.88
N LEU A 151 13.65 -6.79 6.99
CA LEU A 151 14.31 -6.58 5.69
C LEU A 151 13.51 -5.64 4.78
N LEU A 152 12.19 -5.78 4.74
CA LEU A 152 11.33 -4.86 3.97
C LEU A 152 11.39 -3.45 4.56
N TRP A 153 11.44 -3.31 5.88
CA TRP A 153 11.70 -2.03 6.54
C TRP A 153 13.08 -1.46 6.23
N ALA A 154 14.12 -2.28 6.13
CA ALA A 154 15.45 -1.83 5.69
C ALA A 154 15.42 -1.27 4.26
N ILE A 155 14.63 -1.86 3.37
CA ILE A 155 14.42 -1.34 2.01
C ILE A 155 13.69 0.02 2.06
N VAL A 156 12.56 0.10 2.75
CA VAL A 156 11.75 1.33 2.82
C VAL A 156 12.51 2.47 3.50
N ALA A 157 13.17 2.17 4.62
CA ALA A 157 14.04 3.11 5.33
C ALA A 157 15.37 3.35 4.60
N ARG A 158 15.63 2.70 3.46
CA ARG A 158 16.86 2.83 2.66
C ARG A 158 18.12 2.68 3.52
N ALA A 159 18.11 1.67 4.39
CA ALA A 159 19.29 1.24 5.13
C ALA A 159 20.26 0.55 4.19
N LYS A 160 21.55 0.71 4.47
CA LYS A 160 22.60 -0.06 3.80
C LYS A 160 22.56 -1.49 4.31
N PHE A 161 22.41 -2.45 3.41
CA PHE A 161 22.40 -3.87 3.74
C PHE A 161 23.75 -4.34 4.29
N GLU A 162 24.84 -3.69 3.90
CA GLU A 162 26.18 -3.91 4.49
C GLU A 162 26.30 -3.44 5.94
N ASP A 163 25.39 -2.59 6.42
CA ASP A 163 25.39 -2.06 7.78
C ASP A 163 24.35 -2.75 8.69
N LEU A 164 23.50 -3.63 8.16
CA LEU A 164 22.53 -4.37 8.96
C LEU A 164 23.24 -5.29 9.97
N ASP A 165 22.52 -5.70 11.01
CA ASP A 165 23.01 -6.73 11.92
C ASP A 165 23.27 -8.06 11.19
N ASN A 166 24.13 -8.90 11.76
CA ASN A 166 24.59 -10.14 11.12
C ASN A 166 23.45 -11.12 10.80
N ARG A 167 22.39 -11.13 11.61
CA ARG A 167 21.25 -12.01 11.42
C ARG A 167 20.44 -11.55 10.21
N LEU A 168 20.13 -10.26 10.11
CA LEU A 168 19.45 -9.72 8.93
C LEU A 168 20.31 -9.81 7.66
N LYS A 169 21.64 -9.67 7.76
CA LYS A 169 22.55 -9.93 6.62
C LYS A 169 22.46 -11.36 6.11
N LEU A 170 22.41 -12.35 7.02
CA LEU A 170 22.25 -13.75 6.66
C LEU A 170 20.92 -13.98 5.93
N VAL A 171 19.82 -13.50 6.50
CA VAL A 171 18.48 -13.60 5.90
C VAL A 171 18.45 -12.93 4.53
N ALA A 172 19.06 -11.75 4.39
CA ALA A 172 19.16 -11.05 3.11
C ALA A 172 19.97 -11.85 2.08
N GLY A 173 21.07 -12.49 2.49
CA GLY A 173 21.88 -13.35 1.61
C GLY A 173 21.17 -14.65 1.18
N GLN A 174 20.19 -15.11 1.96
CA GLN A 174 19.33 -16.24 1.58
C GLN A 174 18.24 -15.83 0.59
N LEU A 175 17.67 -14.62 0.75
CA LEU A 175 16.50 -14.18 -0.01
C LEU A 175 16.82 -13.32 -1.24
N LEU A 176 18.02 -12.74 -1.32
CA LEU A 176 18.40 -11.81 -2.39
C LEU A 176 19.68 -12.24 -3.09
N THR A 177 19.76 -11.92 -4.38
CA THR A 177 20.99 -12.08 -5.15
C THR A 177 22.00 -10.98 -4.83
N THR A 178 23.29 -11.24 -5.09
CA THR A 178 24.36 -10.24 -4.95
C THR A 178 24.09 -8.97 -5.77
N ARG A 179 23.46 -9.11 -6.95
CA ARG A 179 23.07 -7.98 -7.80
C ARG A 179 22.01 -7.11 -7.12
N GLN A 180 21.00 -7.74 -6.53
CA GLN A 180 19.93 -7.03 -5.80
C GLN A 180 20.50 -6.31 -4.57
N LEU A 181 21.34 -6.98 -3.78
CA LEU A 181 22.02 -6.37 -2.64
C LEU A 181 22.89 -5.17 -3.03
N ALA A 182 23.68 -5.29 -4.10
CA ALA A 182 24.48 -4.20 -4.62
C ALA A 182 23.61 -3.02 -5.12
N SER A 183 22.46 -3.31 -5.74
CA SER A 183 21.50 -2.28 -6.15
C SER A 183 20.93 -1.52 -4.96
N LEU A 184 20.49 -2.24 -3.92
CA LEU A 184 19.95 -1.66 -2.68
C LEU A 184 20.98 -0.77 -1.97
N ASN A 185 22.24 -1.22 -1.85
CA ASN A 185 23.32 -0.42 -1.24
C ASN A 185 23.64 0.85 -2.04
N ARG A 186 23.67 0.79 -3.38
CA ARG A 186 23.87 1.98 -4.23
C ARG A 186 22.74 2.99 -4.07
N ASN A 187 21.50 2.52 -4.00
CA ASN A 187 20.35 3.40 -3.79
C ASN A 187 20.38 4.07 -2.41
N ALA A 188 20.86 3.37 -1.37
CA ALA A 188 21.04 3.95 -0.03
C ALA A 188 22.13 5.04 0.00
N LEU A 189 23.24 4.85 -0.73
CA LEU A 189 24.36 5.81 -0.80
C LEU A 189 23.94 7.17 -1.38
N SER A 190 22.97 7.21 -2.29
CA SER A 190 22.49 8.45 -2.93
C SER A 190 21.87 9.47 -1.97
N ILE A 191 21.66 9.11 -0.70
CA ILE A 191 20.88 9.90 0.28
C ILE A 191 21.76 10.40 1.44
N LEU A 192 22.97 9.83 1.61
CA LEU A 192 23.85 10.12 2.75
C LEU A 192 24.62 11.45 2.66
N THR A 193 24.31 12.32 1.69
CA THR A 193 24.72 13.73 1.74
C THR A 193 23.87 14.45 2.80
N SER A 194 24.23 14.24 4.07
CA SER A 194 23.34 14.29 5.25
C SER A 194 23.54 15.51 6.18
N SER A 195 24.16 16.60 5.70
CA SER A 195 24.13 17.87 6.43
C SER A 195 22.78 18.61 6.32
N GLU A 196 21.86 18.16 5.47
CA GLU A 196 20.63 18.90 5.12
C GLU A 196 19.31 18.27 5.63
N LEU A 197 19.33 17.09 6.25
CA LEU A 197 18.08 16.46 6.72
C LEU A 197 17.42 17.22 7.88
N SER A 198 18.23 17.78 8.80
CA SER A 198 17.74 18.55 9.96
C SER A 198 17.17 19.93 9.57
N SER A 199 17.61 20.51 8.46
CA SER A 199 17.09 21.78 7.94
C SER A 199 15.83 21.60 7.07
N VAL A 200 15.56 20.38 6.58
CA VAL A 200 14.45 20.07 5.67
C VAL A 200 13.16 19.68 6.40
N THR A 201 13.21 19.04 7.57
CA THR A 201 11.99 18.62 8.29
C THR A 201 11.15 19.79 8.79
N GLY A 202 11.76 20.92 9.13
CA GLY A 202 11.08 22.13 9.62
C GLY A 202 10.01 22.68 8.67
N GLY A 203 10.17 22.48 7.35
CA GLY A 203 9.23 22.93 6.31
C GLY A 203 8.22 21.88 5.82
N LEU A 204 8.35 20.61 6.22
CA LEU A 204 7.47 19.55 5.74
C LEU A 204 6.10 19.56 6.46
N PRO A 205 4.99 19.26 5.75
CA PRO A 205 3.71 18.97 6.38
C PRO A 205 3.81 17.83 7.39
N GLY A 206 3.07 17.92 8.51
CA GLY A 206 3.14 16.98 9.63
C GLY A 206 3.17 15.50 9.23
N PRO A 207 2.21 15.00 8.42
CA PRO A 207 2.19 13.59 8.00
C PRO A 207 3.44 13.15 7.23
N LEU A 208 3.98 14.00 6.36
CA LEU A 208 5.20 13.69 5.60
C LEU A 208 6.44 13.74 6.50
N ARG A 209 6.48 14.68 7.45
CA ARG A 209 7.54 14.76 8.45
C ARG A 209 7.62 13.48 9.29
N THR A 210 6.49 12.98 9.77
CA THR A 210 6.42 11.74 10.56
C THR A 210 6.98 10.54 9.79
N ILE A 211 6.66 10.41 8.50
CA ILE A 211 7.20 9.33 7.66
C ILE A 211 8.73 9.44 7.55
N VAL A 212 9.26 10.64 7.25
CA VAL A 212 10.71 10.87 7.10
C VAL A 212 11.46 10.61 8.41
N GLU A 213 10.92 11.07 9.54
CA GLU A 213 11.48 10.83 10.87
C GLU A 213 11.49 9.35 11.22
N ALA A 214 10.36 8.65 10.99
CA ALA A 214 10.24 7.22 11.23
C ALA A 214 11.24 6.41 10.38
N GLU A 215 11.36 6.72 9.08
CA GLU A 215 12.35 6.08 8.20
C GLU A 215 13.78 6.34 8.68
N SER A 216 14.11 7.56 9.11
CA SER A 216 15.44 7.89 9.63
C SER A 216 15.76 7.12 10.92
N GLN A 217 14.82 7.10 11.87
CA GLN A 217 14.98 6.38 13.13
C GLN A 217 15.11 4.87 12.89
N LEU A 218 14.23 4.30 12.06
CA LEU A 218 14.23 2.88 11.73
C LEU A 218 15.54 2.46 11.06
N ARG A 219 16.09 3.28 10.16
CA ARG A 219 17.42 3.06 9.55
C ARG A 219 18.52 2.95 10.61
N GLY A 220 18.54 3.86 11.58
CA GLY A 220 19.51 3.82 12.68
C GLY A 220 19.36 2.56 13.54
N MET A 221 18.14 2.17 13.85
CA MET A 221 17.84 0.95 14.63
C MET A 221 18.33 -0.31 13.92
N LEU A 222 18.03 -0.44 12.62
CA LEU A 222 18.43 -1.56 11.78
C LEU A 222 19.95 -1.69 11.60
N SER A 223 20.68 -0.57 11.61
CA SER A 223 22.15 -0.57 11.51
C SER A 223 22.86 -0.75 12.86
N SER A 224 22.24 -0.34 13.97
CA SER A 224 22.85 -0.45 15.30
C SER A 224 22.86 -1.87 15.87
N GLY A 225 21.95 -2.74 15.41
CA GLY A 225 21.81 -4.12 15.87
C GLY A 225 21.36 -4.28 17.34
N SER A 226 21.02 -3.20 18.05
CA SER A 226 20.64 -3.24 19.47
C SER A 226 19.14 -3.09 19.73
N SER A 227 18.36 -2.76 18.69
CA SER A 227 16.92 -2.55 18.82
C SER A 227 16.15 -3.86 18.68
N SER A 228 15.13 -4.07 19.52
CA SER A 228 14.22 -5.21 19.37
C SER A 228 13.25 -5.01 18.20
N TYR A 229 12.57 -6.09 17.81
CA TYR A 229 11.51 -6.00 16.80
C TYR A 229 10.40 -5.05 17.24
N GLU A 230 10.00 -5.14 18.51
CA GLU A 230 8.95 -4.34 19.12
C GLU A 230 9.34 -2.86 19.17
N ASP A 231 10.62 -2.54 19.34
CA ASP A 231 11.10 -1.16 19.26
C ASP A 231 10.95 -0.62 17.84
N MET A 232 11.35 -1.40 16.83
CA MET A 232 11.23 -1.02 15.43
C MET A 232 9.75 -0.90 15.00
N GLU A 233 8.90 -1.81 15.46
CA GLU A 233 7.47 -1.82 15.18
C GLU A 233 6.78 -0.53 15.67
N ARG A 234 7.10 -0.05 16.87
CA ARG A 234 6.54 1.21 17.40
C ARG A 234 6.88 2.43 16.55
N VAL A 235 8.02 2.41 15.86
CA VAL A 235 8.44 3.47 14.94
C VAL A 235 7.78 3.29 13.58
N ALA A 236 7.73 2.05 13.08
CA ALA A 236 7.25 1.76 11.74
C ALA A 236 5.73 1.80 11.63
N VAL A 237 4.99 1.40 12.67
CA VAL A 237 3.53 1.26 12.66
C VAL A 237 2.93 2.11 13.76
N LEU A 238 2.30 3.23 13.38
CA LEU A 238 1.69 4.15 14.33
C LEU A 238 0.45 3.54 14.99
N ALA A 239 0.40 3.62 16.31
CA ALA A 239 -0.77 3.24 17.10
C ALA A 239 -1.87 4.32 17.03
N GLY A 240 -3.09 3.94 17.41
CA GLY A 240 -4.23 4.84 17.49
C GLY A 240 -5.07 4.91 16.21
N VAL A 241 -6.11 5.75 16.25
CA VAL A 241 -7.04 5.93 15.14
C VAL A 241 -6.36 6.74 14.03
N ALA A 242 -6.26 6.13 12.85
CA ALA A 242 -5.71 6.80 11.69
C ALA A 242 -6.61 7.99 11.28
N PRO A 243 -6.06 9.22 11.14
CA PRO A 243 -6.81 10.29 10.53
C PRO A 243 -7.09 9.96 9.05
N MET A 244 -8.00 10.70 8.43
CA MET A 244 -8.18 10.59 6.98
C MET A 244 -7.03 11.31 6.27
N GLY A 245 -6.21 10.57 5.53
CA GLY A 245 -5.08 11.12 4.80
C GLY A 245 -5.50 11.91 3.56
N ALA A 246 -4.63 12.81 3.10
CA ALA A 246 -4.88 13.55 1.85
C ALA A 246 -4.95 12.59 0.65
N GLY A 247 -5.94 12.78 -0.22
CA GLY A 247 -6.17 11.92 -1.38
C GLY A 247 -6.77 10.55 -1.04
N SER A 248 -7.25 10.36 0.20
CA SER A 248 -8.01 9.18 0.56
C SER A 248 -9.31 9.10 -0.23
N VAL A 249 -9.73 7.87 -0.50
CA VAL A 249 -10.98 7.54 -1.17
C VAL A 249 -11.77 6.61 -0.28
N ASP A 250 -13.08 6.80 -0.24
CA ASP A 250 -13.96 5.91 0.49
C ASP A 250 -14.05 4.58 -0.26
N VAL A 251 -13.55 3.52 0.37
CA VAL A 251 -13.52 2.17 -0.19
C VAL A 251 -14.06 1.23 0.87
N PRO A 252 -15.15 0.49 0.57
CA PRO A 252 -15.68 -0.49 1.51
C PRO A 252 -14.68 -1.63 1.71
N ALA A 253 -14.63 -2.17 2.93
CA ALA A 253 -13.73 -3.26 3.34
C ALA A 253 -13.74 -4.50 2.42
N SER A 254 -14.83 -4.71 1.67
CA SER A 254 -15.03 -5.89 0.83
C SER A 254 -14.92 -5.63 -0.68
N ARG A 255 -14.34 -4.50 -1.11
CA ARG A 255 -14.20 -4.14 -2.52
C ARG A 255 -13.35 -5.16 -3.28
N TRP A 256 -13.89 -5.72 -4.36
CA TRP A 256 -13.14 -6.54 -5.31
C TRP A 256 -12.34 -5.66 -6.28
N SER A 257 -11.16 -6.15 -6.67
CA SER A 257 -10.37 -5.60 -7.76
C SER A 257 -10.26 -6.61 -8.90
N ARG A 258 -10.45 -6.18 -10.15
CA ARG A 258 -10.30 -7.02 -11.33
C ARG A 258 -8.85 -7.04 -11.79
N HIS A 259 -8.14 -8.12 -11.53
CA HIS A 259 -6.76 -8.25 -11.97
C HIS A 259 -6.67 -8.28 -13.51
N PRO A 260 -5.65 -7.67 -14.14
CA PRO A 260 -5.46 -7.67 -15.60
C PRO A 260 -5.46 -9.06 -16.25
N ASP A 261 -5.06 -10.09 -15.50
CA ASP A 261 -5.04 -11.46 -15.98
C ASP A 261 -6.42 -12.11 -16.12
N GLY A 262 -7.47 -11.50 -15.58
CA GLY A 262 -8.86 -11.93 -15.73
C GLY A 262 -9.49 -12.55 -14.49
N TYR A 263 -8.79 -12.56 -13.35
CA TYR A 263 -9.35 -12.99 -12.06
C TYR A 263 -9.69 -11.79 -11.17
N TRP A 264 -10.46 -12.04 -10.13
CA TRP A 264 -10.81 -11.05 -9.11
C TRP A 264 -10.02 -11.30 -7.84
N VAL A 265 -9.56 -10.24 -7.19
CA VAL A 265 -8.83 -10.31 -5.92
C VAL A 265 -9.42 -9.32 -4.92
N ARG A 266 -9.43 -9.72 -3.64
CA ARG A 266 -9.89 -8.90 -2.53
C ARG A 266 -9.00 -9.10 -1.32
N TYR A 267 -8.69 -8.01 -0.64
CA TYR A 267 -7.83 -8.00 0.55
C TYR A 267 -8.62 -7.53 1.76
N ARG A 268 -8.57 -8.31 2.84
CA ARG A 268 -9.10 -7.96 4.16
C ARG A 268 -8.01 -8.13 5.21
N PRO A 269 -7.22 -7.09 5.46
CA PRO A 269 -6.17 -7.15 6.48
C PRO A 269 -6.75 -7.33 7.89
N ASN A 270 -6.06 -8.10 8.71
CA ASN A 270 -6.32 -8.24 10.14
C ASN A 270 -5.04 -7.86 10.89
N GLY A 271 -4.82 -6.54 10.98
CA GLY A 271 -3.50 -5.98 11.28
C GLY A 271 -2.58 -6.03 10.07
N TYR A 272 -1.34 -5.55 10.23
CA TYR A 272 -0.38 -5.54 9.12
C TYR A 272 0.29 -6.90 8.88
N THR A 273 0.24 -7.81 9.86
CA THR A 273 0.94 -9.10 9.84
C THR A 273 0.19 -10.18 9.08
N ASN A 274 -1.12 -10.08 8.91
CA ASN A 274 -1.88 -11.06 8.14
C ASN A 274 -3.04 -10.42 7.38
N THR A 275 -3.31 -10.98 6.20
CA THR A 275 -4.37 -10.49 5.31
C THR A 275 -5.15 -11.68 4.78
N HIS A 276 -6.47 -11.66 4.96
CA HIS A 276 -7.35 -12.57 4.23
C HIS A 276 -7.37 -12.14 2.76
N VAL A 277 -6.90 -13.02 1.90
CA VAL A 277 -6.91 -12.85 0.45
C VAL A 277 -8.00 -13.75 -0.11
N ASP A 278 -8.94 -13.18 -0.86
CA ASP A 278 -9.83 -13.96 -1.71
C ASP A 278 -9.44 -13.81 -3.17
N ILE A 279 -9.54 -14.90 -3.91
CA ILE A 279 -9.37 -14.96 -5.36
C ILE A 279 -10.61 -15.61 -5.95
N PHE A 280 -11.21 -14.96 -6.95
CA PHE A 280 -12.33 -15.55 -7.70
C PHE A 280 -12.00 -15.61 -9.19
N VAL A 281 -12.13 -16.81 -9.76
CA VAL A 281 -11.85 -17.12 -11.15
C VAL A 281 -13.12 -17.66 -11.79
N GLU A 282 -13.64 -16.95 -12.79
CA GLU A 282 -14.81 -17.39 -13.55
C GLU A 282 -14.47 -18.60 -14.43
N ALA A 283 -15.46 -19.46 -14.70
CA ALA A 283 -15.27 -20.72 -15.44
C ALA A 283 -14.54 -20.56 -16.79
N ASN A 284 -14.82 -19.47 -17.51
CA ASN A 284 -14.24 -19.19 -18.84
C ASN A 284 -13.24 -18.01 -18.78
N SER A 285 -12.67 -17.72 -17.62
CA SER A 285 -11.72 -16.63 -17.45
C SER A 285 -10.39 -16.90 -18.17
N SER A 286 -9.79 -15.85 -18.74
CA SER A 286 -8.41 -15.88 -19.24
C SER A 286 -7.36 -16.13 -18.15
N ALA A 287 -7.75 -16.14 -16.88
CA ALA A 287 -6.87 -16.41 -15.76
C ALA A 287 -6.62 -17.90 -15.52
N VAL A 288 -7.43 -18.79 -16.08
CA VAL A 288 -7.24 -20.24 -15.91
C VAL A 288 -5.87 -20.65 -16.45
N GLY A 289 -5.08 -21.34 -15.62
CA GLY A 289 -3.70 -21.74 -15.92
C GLY A 289 -2.65 -20.64 -15.69
N LYS A 290 -3.05 -19.38 -15.44
CA LYS A 290 -2.13 -18.32 -15.03
C LYS A 290 -1.82 -18.41 -13.54
N VAL A 291 -0.83 -17.64 -13.08
CA VAL A 291 -0.37 -17.67 -11.68
C VAL A 291 -0.84 -16.42 -10.94
N TYR A 292 -1.53 -16.61 -9.82
CA TYR A 292 -1.63 -15.58 -8.78
C TYR A 292 -0.36 -15.61 -7.93
N ASP A 293 0.38 -14.51 -7.94
CA ASP A 293 1.59 -14.32 -7.15
C ASP A 293 1.36 -13.21 -6.11
N PRO A 294 1.18 -13.56 -4.83
CA PRO A 294 0.99 -12.57 -3.76
C PRO A 294 2.13 -11.55 -3.68
N GLY A 295 3.36 -11.95 -4.03
CA GLY A 295 4.55 -11.10 -3.94
C GLY A 295 4.59 -9.98 -4.99
N LYS A 296 3.74 -10.03 -6.02
CA LYS A 296 3.66 -9.02 -7.09
C LYS A 296 2.56 -7.98 -6.88
N ALA A 297 1.83 -8.09 -5.78
CA ALA A 297 0.75 -7.19 -5.44
C ALA A 297 1.03 -6.43 -4.15
N ILE A 298 0.50 -5.22 -4.07
CA ILE A 298 0.35 -4.48 -2.83
C ILE A 298 -1.14 -4.23 -2.62
N ALA A 299 -1.61 -4.60 -1.44
CA ALA A 299 -2.90 -4.19 -0.93
C ALA A 299 -2.74 -2.74 -0.43
N VAL A 300 -3.36 -1.81 -1.15
CA VAL A 300 -3.27 -0.38 -0.88
C VAL A 300 -4.55 0.09 -0.17
N PRO A 301 -4.46 0.77 0.98
CA PRO A 301 -5.63 1.26 1.68
C PRO A 301 -6.32 2.42 0.94
N GLY A 302 -7.64 2.47 1.02
CA GLY A 302 -8.42 3.66 0.62
C GLY A 302 -8.06 4.91 1.45
N ASN A 303 -7.73 4.74 2.74
CA ASN A 303 -7.19 5.79 3.60
C ASN A 303 -5.66 5.87 3.46
N THR A 304 -5.14 6.97 2.92
CA THR A 304 -3.70 7.16 2.65
C THR A 304 -2.84 7.35 3.88
N SER A 305 -3.43 7.54 5.07
CA SER A 305 -2.70 7.56 6.35
C SER A 305 -2.39 6.16 6.91
N ARG A 306 -2.71 5.10 6.15
CA ARG A 306 -2.51 3.71 6.56
C ARG A 306 -1.41 2.97 5.80
N GLN A 307 -1.00 1.86 6.38
CA GLN A 307 -0.01 0.96 5.83
C GLN A 307 -0.46 0.38 4.49
N ARG A 308 0.47 0.43 3.53
CA ARG A 308 0.47 -0.40 2.32
C ARG A 308 0.99 -1.78 2.70
N LEU A 309 0.33 -2.84 2.25
CA LEU A 309 0.68 -4.19 2.65
C LEU A 309 1.12 -5.02 1.45
N ALA A 310 2.30 -5.63 1.54
CA ALA A 310 2.68 -6.76 0.70
C ALA A 310 2.16 -8.06 1.29
N GLN A 311 2.08 -9.10 0.46
CA GLN A 311 1.76 -10.47 0.88
C GLN A 311 2.82 -11.44 0.35
N SER A 312 3.02 -12.56 1.03
CA SER A 312 3.73 -13.71 0.46
C SER A 312 2.78 -14.88 0.25
N GLY A 313 3.24 -15.93 -0.43
CA GLY A 313 2.51 -17.18 -0.58
C GLY A 313 2.46 -18.02 0.68
N ARG A 314 2.93 -17.51 1.82
CA ARG A 314 2.96 -18.24 3.10
C ARG A 314 1.63 -18.06 3.82
N VAL A 315 1.12 -19.16 4.38
CA VAL A 315 -0.03 -19.13 5.29
C VAL A 315 0.43 -18.55 6.63
N TYR A 316 -0.36 -17.64 7.18
CA TYR A 316 -0.13 -17.15 8.53
C TYR A 316 -0.54 -18.22 9.55
N THR A 317 0.40 -18.61 10.41
CA THR A 317 0.18 -19.49 11.56
C THR A 317 0.50 -18.64 12.79
N GLY A 318 -0.54 -18.30 13.57
CA GLY A 318 -0.43 -17.42 14.75
C GLY A 318 0.45 -17.99 15.86
#